data_AF-A0AA85JC73-F1
#
_entry.id   AF-A0AA85JC73-F1
#
_cell.length_a   1.000
_cell.length_b   1.000
_cell.length_c   1.000
_cell.angle_alpha   90.00
_cell.angle_beta   90.00
_cell.angle_gamma   90.00
#
_symmetry.space_group_name_H-M   'P 1'
#
loop_
_entity.id
_entity.type
_entity.pdbx_description
1 polymer ?
#
loop_
_entity_poly.entity_id
_entity_poly.type
_entity_poly.pdbx_seq_one_letter_code
_entity_poly.pdbx_strand_id
1 'polypeptide(L)'
;VIFKGSLMDEPQFGHRGMLIDTARYFLPLDVLEKLIDSMAMVKMNVFHWHITDDQSFPFVSTTCPKLSKKGAYHQLKCTYNEDDVEKLLDYARQRGIRVIPEFDTPAHTLS
;
A
#
# COMPACT_ATOMS: atom_id res chain seq x y z
N VAL A 1 36.08 -10.30 15.76
CA VAL A 1 36.15 -9.19 16.73
C VAL A 1 34.73 -8.79 17.06
N ILE A 2 34.27 -8.95 18.30
CA ILE A 2 32.95 -8.47 18.73
C ILE A 2 33.20 -7.18 19.52
N PHE A 3 32.70 -6.06 19.02
CA PHE A 3 32.76 -4.79 19.72
C PHE A 3 31.68 -4.74 20.81
N LYS A 4 32.04 -4.32 22.00
CA LYS A 4 31.10 -4.12 23.11
C LYS A 4 30.47 -2.74 22.99
N GLY A 5 29.14 -2.66 22.96
CA GLY A 5 28.38 -1.40 22.86
C GLY A 5 27.05 -1.48 23.60
N SER A 6 26.48 -0.32 23.95
CA SER A 6 25.16 -0.16 24.56
C SER A 6 24.35 0.81 23.70
N LEU A 7 23.07 0.52 23.48
CA LEU A 7 22.19 1.29 22.61
C LEU A 7 20.81 1.44 23.25
N MET A 8 20.28 2.66 23.26
CA MET A 8 18.89 2.98 23.60
C MET A 8 18.27 3.60 22.35
N ASP A 9 17.14 3.07 21.87
CA ASP A 9 16.50 3.49 20.62
C ASP A 9 14.99 3.57 20.80
N GLU A 10 14.41 4.68 20.39
CA GLU A 10 12.97 4.89 20.34
C GLU A 10 12.62 5.92 19.25
N PRO A 11 11.44 5.79 18.60
CA PRO A 11 11.02 6.77 17.62
C PRO A 11 10.49 8.04 18.30
N GLN A 12 10.96 9.21 17.87
CA GLN A 12 10.38 10.49 18.29
C GLN A 12 8.91 10.64 17.87
N PHE A 13 8.54 10.09 16.71
CA PHE A 13 7.19 10.19 16.15
C PHE A 13 6.56 8.81 15.92
N GLY A 14 5.32 8.65 16.35
CA GLY A 14 4.55 7.39 16.22
C GLY A 14 4.06 7.10 14.80
N HIS A 15 3.98 8.10 13.92
CA HIS A 15 3.57 7.96 12.52
C HIS A 15 4.74 8.31 11.60
N ARG A 16 5.26 7.32 10.87
CA ARG A 16 6.39 7.45 9.94
C ARG A 16 5.99 6.79 8.62
N GLY A 17 5.37 7.59 7.76
CA GLY A 17 4.61 7.09 6.62
C GLY A 17 5.22 7.38 5.26
N MET A 18 4.96 6.47 4.32
CA MET A 18 5.23 6.64 2.89
C MET A 18 3.91 6.50 2.14
N LEU A 19 3.58 7.48 1.29
CA LEU A 19 2.42 7.41 0.40
C LEU A 19 2.86 6.79 -0.92
N ILE A 20 2.13 5.75 -1.34
CA ILE A 20 2.30 5.11 -2.64
C ILE A 20 0.98 5.19 -3.40
N ASP A 21 1.05 5.76 -4.59
CA ASP A 21 -0.05 5.91 -5.52
C ASP A 21 -0.01 4.79 -6.55
N THR A 22 -1.06 3.96 -6.55
CA THR A 22 -1.22 2.85 -7.49
C THR A 22 -2.34 3.09 -8.51
N ALA A 23 -2.94 4.28 -8.49
CA ALA A 23 -4.03 4.65 -9.39
C ALA A 23 -3.51 5.33 -10.66
N ARG A 24 -2.52 6.22 -10.54
CA ARG A 24 -1.90 6.90 -11.70
C ARG A 24 -1.08 5.93 -12.55
N TYR A 25 -0.49 4.92 -11.92
CA TYR A 25 0.15 3.78 -12.57
C TYR A 25 -0.05 2.54 -11.71
N PHE A 26 -0.43 1.42 -12.32
CA PHE A 26 -0.57 0.16 -11.60
C PHE A 26 0.80 -0.38 -11.14
N LEU A 27 0.91 -0.72 -9.86
CA LEU A 27 2.09 -1.37 -9.30
C LEU A 27 1.77 -2.83 -8.93
N PRO A 28 2.45 -3.83 -9.51
CA PRO A 28 2.27 -5.22 -9.11
C PRO A 28 2.54 -5.47 -7.62
N LEU A 29 1.90 -6.50 -7.06
CA LEU A 29 1.97 -6.80 -5.62
C LEU A 29 3.42 -7.00 -5.13
N ASP A 30 4.27 -7.64 -5.93
CA ASP A 30 5.68 -7.86 -5.58
C ASP A 30 6.49 -6.56 -5.47
N VAL A 31 6.09 -5.50 -6.19
CA VAL A 31 6.69 -4.17 -6.07
C VAL A 31 6.28 -3.54 -4.74
N LEU A 32 5.01 -3.66 -4.35
CA LEU A 32 4.53 -3.16 -3.06
C LEU A 32 5.21 -3.87 -1.88
N GLU A 33 5.41 -5.18 -1.97
CA GLU A 33 6.16 -5.96 -0.98
C GLU A 33 7.61 -5.48 -0.83
N LYS A 34 8.32 -5.23 -1.96
CA LYS A 34 9.69 -4.67 -1.94
C LYS A 34 9.76 -3.26 -1.34
N LEU A 35 8.71 -2.45 -1.53
CA LEU A 35 8.60 -1.14 -0.89
C LEU A 35 8.44 -1.30 0.62
N ILE A 36 7.59 -2.22 1.08
CA ILE A 36 7.41 -2.54 2.50
C ILE A 36 8.71 -3.06 3.12
N ASP A 37 9.48 -3.91 2.43
CA ASP A 37 10.82 -4.32 2.86
C ASP A 37 11.73 -3.10 3.05
N SER A 38 11.73 -2.18 2.09
CA SER A 38 12.52 -0.95 2.13
C SER A 38 12.14 -0.05 3.31
N MET A 39 10.84 0.10 3.57
CA MET A 39 10.31 0.83 4.71
C MET A 39 10.75 0.21 6.05
N ALA A 40 10.72 -1.12 6.14
CA ALA A 40 11.11 -1.84 7.35
C ALA A 40 12.60 -1.66 7.66
N MET A 41 13.47 -1.65 6.65
CA MET A 41 14.92 -1.41 6.81
C MET A 41 15.24 -0.08 7.49
N VAL A 42 14.38 0.93 7.29
CA VAL A 42 14.55 2.28 7.86
C VAL A 42 13.52 2.61 8.97
N LYS A 43 12.90 1.58 9.55
CA LYS A 43 11.93 1.68 10.65
C LYS A 43 10.71 2.57 10.36
N MET A 44 10.28 2.72 9.10
CA MET A 44 8.97 3.29 8.79
C MET A 44 7.85 2.33 9.19
N ASN A 45 6.65 2.85 9.47
CA ASN A 45 5.56 2.05 10.05
C ASN A 45 4.17 2.34 9.48
N VAL A 46 4.06 3.19 8.45
CA VAL A 46 2.79 3.45 7.77
C VAL A 46 2.99 3.40 6.26
N PHE A 47 2.31 2.47 5.62
CA PHE A 47 2.14 2.40 4.17
C PHE A 47 0.80 3.05 3.86
N HIS A 48 0.83 4.31 3.41
CA HIS A 48 -0.35 5.03 2.99
C HIS A 48 -0.62 4.69 1.52
N TRP A 49 -1.68 3.94 1.29
CA TRP A 49 -1.99 3.38 -0.01
C TRP A 49 -3.08 4.20 -0.69
N HIS A 50 -2.64 5.12 -1.55
CA HIS A 50 -3.52 5.89 -2.42
C HIS A 50 -3.93 4.99 -3.60
N ILE A 51 -5.04 4.28 -3.44
CA ILE A 51 -5.38 3.11 -4.25
C ILE A 51 -6.29 3.44 -5.44
N THR A 52 -6.96 4.59 -5.45
CA THR A 52 -7.87 5.04 -6.51
C THR A 52 -7.67 6.52 -6.83
N ASP A 53 -7.82 6.89 -8.10
CA ASP A 53 -7.76 8.27 -8.58
C ASP A 53 -8.43 8.37 -9.96
N ASP A 54 -8.39 9.52 -10.62
CA ASP A 54 -8.99 9.78 -11.92
C ASP A 54 -8.58 8.79 -13.01
N GLN A 55 -7.34 8.29 -12.97
CA GLN A 55 -6.77 7.49 -14.05
C GLN A 55 -7.11 6.00 -13.93
N SER A 56 -7.29 5.46 -12.72
CA SER A 56 -7.74 4.08 -12.58
C SER A 56 -8.35 3.72 -11.21
N PHE A 57 -9.23 2.72 -11.25
CA PHE A 57 -9.84 2.06 -10.09
C PHE A 57 -9.37 0.59 -9.97
N PRO A 58 -8.15 0.31 -9.48
CA PRO A 58 -7.62 -1.06 -9.41
C PRO A 58 -8.21 -1.89 -8.26
N PHE A 59 -8.75 -1.27 -7.21
CA PHE A 59 -9.31 -1.99 -6.05
C PHE A 59 -10.59 -2.76 -6.40
N VAL A 60 -10.62 -4.07 -6.16
CA VAL A 60 -11.82 -4.88 -6.39
C VAL A 60 -12.73 -4.86 -5.17
N SER A 61 -13.77 -4.02 -5.23
CA SER A 61 -14.82 -3.99 -4.21
C SER A 61 -15.81 -5.15 -4.38
N THR A 62 -16.12 -5.84 -3.29
CA THR A 62 -17.15 -6.89 -3.23
C THR A 62 -18.57 -6.32 -3.38
N THR A 63 -18.81 -5.13 -2.85
CA THR A 63 -20.12 -4.46 -2.89
C THR A 63 -20.34 -3.68 -4.19
N CYS A 64 -19.28 -3.12 -4.76
CA CYS A 64 -19.31 -2.32 -5.99
C CYS A 64 -18.38 -2.88 -7.08
N PRO A 65 -18.57 -4.13 -7.54
CA PRO A 65 -17.64 -4.79 -8.46
C PRO A 65 -17.57 -4.16 -9.85
N LYS A 66 -18.51 -3.26 -10.19
CA LYS A 66 -18.50 -2.53 -11.46
C LYS A 66 -17.43 -1.45 -11.51
N LEU A 67 -16.97 -0.95 -10.36
CA LEU A 67 -15.94 0.10 -10.29
C LEU A 67 -14.64 -0.38 -10.93
N SER A 68 -14.02 -1.43 -10.40
CA SER A 68 -12.79 -1.96 -11.02
C SER A 68 -12.99 -2.58 -12.39
N LYS A 69 -14.14 -3.22 -12.65
CA LYS A 69 -14.44 -3.79 -13.98
C LYS A 69 -14.46 -2.74 -15.10
N LYS A 70 -14.72 -1.47 -14.78
CA LYS A 70 -14.80 -0.38 -15.76
C LYS A 70 -13.68 0.67 -15.62
N GLY A 71 -13.16 0.85 -14.41
CA GLY A 71 -12.15 1.87 -14.09
C GLY A 71 -10.72 1.36 -13.99
N ALA A 72 -10.47 0.05 -13.90
CA ALA A 72 -9.09 -0.46 -13.92
C ALA A 72 -8.49 -0.40 -15.33
N TYR A 73 -7.18 -0.18 -15.44
CA TYR A 73 -6.46 -0.24 -16.73
C TYR A 73 -6.65 -1.56 -17.47
N HIS A 74 -6.76 -2.67 -16.73
CA HIS A 74 -7.05 -3.99 -17.28
C HIS A 74 -7.76 -4.86 -16.24
N GLN A 75 -8.95 -5.37 -16.60
CA GLN A 75 -9.90 -6.04 -15.69
C GLN A 75 -9.34 -7.22 -14.87
N LEU A 76 -8.27 -7.86 -15.33
CA LEU A 76 -7.68 -9.05 -14.69
C LEU A 76 -6.21 -8.90 -14.30
N LYS A 77 -5.53 -7.87 -14.81
CA LYS A 77 -4.06 -7.76 -14.68
C LYS A 77 -3.64 -6.54 -13.86
N CYS A 78 -4.46 -5.49 -13.87
CA CYS A 78 -4.18 -4.24 -13.19
C CYS A 78 -5.24 -4.01 -12.10
N THR A 79 -5.44 -5.02 -11.27
CA THR A 79 -6.45 -5.02 -10.20
C THR A 79 -5.86 -5.63 -8.94
N TYR A 80 -6.29 -5.16 -7.77
CA TYR A 80 -6.03 -5.78 -6.48
C TYR A 80 -7.29 -6.50 -6.02
N ASN A 81 -7.27 -7.83 -6.07
CA ASN A 81 -8.37 -8.65 -5.56
C ASN A 81 -8.30 -8.80 -4.03
N GLU A 82 -9.29 -9.45 -3.44
CA GLU A 82 -9.37 -9.66 -1.98
C GLU A 82 -8.15 -10.40 -1.44
N ASP A 83 -7.71 -11.47 -2.11
CA ASP A 83 -6.52 -12.25 -1.73
C ASP A 83 -5.24 -11.40 -1.82
N ASP A 84 -5.12 -10.52 -2.81
CA ASP A 84 -3.96 -9.64 -2.97
C ASP A 84 -3.87 -8.64 -1.82
N VAL A 85 -5.02 -8.06 -1.45
CA VAL A 85 -5.10 -7.13 -0.31
C VAL A 85 -4.79 -7.85 0.99
N GLU A 86 -5.37 -9.04 1.23
CA GLU A 86 -5.09 -9.84 2.44
C GLU A 86 -3.60 -10.19 2.55
N LYS A 87 -2.99 -10.64 1.46
CA LYS A 87 -1.54 -10.92 1.40
C LYS A 87 -0.72 -9.68 1.75
N LEU A 88 -1.03 -8.52 1.18
CA LEU A 88 -0.27 -7.29 1.46
C LEU A 88 -0.42 -6.86 2.92
N LEU A 89 -1.64 -6.95 3.48
CA LEU A 89 -1.92 -6.62 4.88
C LEU A 89 -1.10 -7.51 5.82
N ASP A 90 -1.09 -8.82 5.58
CA ASP A 90 -0.29 -9.76 6.38
C ASP A 90 1.22 -9.53 6.22
N TYR A 91 1.67 -9.26 5.00
CA TYR A 91 3.06 -8.98 4.70
C TYR A 91 3.57 -7.73 5.42
N ALA A 92 2.79 -6.65 5.41
CA ALA A 92 3.07 -5.41 6.13
C ALA A 92 3.03 -5.62 7.65
N ARG A 93 2.05 -6.38 8.15
CA ARG A 93 1.88 -6.69 9.58
C ARG A 93 3.11 -7.39 10.15
N GLN A 94 3.67 -8.37 9.42
CA GLN A 94 4.89 -9.08 9.84
C GLN A 94 6.11 -8.16 9.98
N ARG A 95 6.09 -6.97 9.37
CA ARG A 95 7.15 -5.96 9.40
C ARG A 95 6.83 -4.77 10.31
N GLY A 96 5.73 -4.83 11.05
CA GLY A 96 5.30 -3.72 11.91
C GLY A 96 4.82 -2.48 11.15
N ILE A 97 4.38 -2.65 9.90
CA ILE A 97 3.87 -1.59 9.03
C ILE A 97 2.35 -1.66 8.98
N ARG A 98 1.68 -0.55 9.29
CA ARG A 98 0.23 -0.40 9.10
C ARG A 98 -0.07 0.00 7.67
N VAL A 99 -1.05 -0.64 7.05
CA VAL A 99 -1.59 -0.23 5.75
C VAL A 99 -2.79 0.68 6.00
N ILE A 100 -2.75 1.89 5.45
CA ILE A 100 -3.87 2.84 5.50
C ILE A 100 -4.34 3.06 4.06
N PRO A 101 -5.51 2.51 3.67
CA PRO A 101 -6.05 2.76 2.34
C PRO A 101 -6.67 4.16 2.25
N GLU A 102 -6.53 4.79 1.11
CA GLU A 102 -7.15 6.07 0.77
C GLU A 102 -8.01 5.93 -0.48
N PHE A 103 -9.25 6.41 -0.37
CA PHE A 103 -10.20 6.59 -1.46
C PHE A 103 -10.56 8.08 -1.49
N ASP A 104 -9.88 8.86 -2.33
CA ASP A 104 -10.04 10.31 -2.40
C ASP A 104 -11.43 10.69 -2.94
N THR A 105 -12.04 11.71 -2.33
CA THR A 105 -13.34 12.27 -2.71
C THR A 105 -13.43 13.75 -2.30
N PRO A 106 -14.15 14.62 -3.06
CA PRO A 106 -14.89 14.34 -4.29
C PRO A 106 -14.08 14.53 -5.58
N ALA A 107 -12.96 15.24 -5.54
CA ALA A 107 -12.01 15.29 -6.65
C ALA A 107 -11.31 13.91 -6.78
N HIS A 108 -10.58 13.68 -7.88
CA HIS A 108 -9.83 12.43 -8.06
C HIS A 108 -10.72 11.17 -8.14
N THR A 109 -11.88 11.28 -8.81
CA THR A 109 -12.92 10.23 -8.86
C THR A 109 -13.43 9.91 -10.27
N LEU A 110 -12.70 10.27 -11.34
CA LEU A 110 -13.18 10.06 -12.72
C LEU A 110 -13.27 8.58 -13.16
N SER A 111 -12.40 7.70 -12.65
CA SER A 111 -12.20 6.31 -13.12
C SER A 111 -13.39 5.38 -12.88
#